data_AF-A0A9D5KJT8-F1
#
_entry.id   AF-A0A9D5KJT8-F1
#
_cell.length_a   1.000
_cell.length_b   1.000
_cell.length_c   1.000
_cell.angle_alpha   90.00
_cell.angle_beta   90.00
_cell.angle_gamma   90.00
#
_symmetry.space_group_name_H-M   'P 1'
#
loop_
_entity.id
_entity.type
_entity.pdbx_description
1 polymer ?
#
loop_
_entity_poly.entity_id
_entity_poly.type
_entity_poly.pdbx_seq_one_letter_code
_entity_poly.pdbx_strand_id
1 'polypeptide(L)'
;MNILIAHGYMLSGTGSNLYVSNVARGLVKKGHTAYVIAQEPDPEHCDFIHDVYLFNEDNSSVAHKHHAGQPNQGTGLFFRPHLHGFLPVYVYDHYEGFVIKEFPQCSDKEIETYIEHNRKAFAYIMNNYPIDVILTNHTIMMPYIASLVLKRKTKHFITVHGSALNFSVKRDKRLLKYAFAGFESAQGIMVDSKHAYDELKEFFEVNGISAFLDKTQIIPAGVDTDLFTIAQTDKHEMLNRFKNGIRERVQKSKGRSKQLNSAVFSIGYDTVHDIEKNIEDIKNRYDYQYVDQDIIERLDTVFSDNHRIVVFIGKYLWTKGIYHIILAAPFILQHYPETRFVFIGFGPFREIAEMLINCLTRKRFDLIDELISTKNPFLCYENEKLFPMFEENYRKHFNRLHKTLASFKGDFANKFEFFGKIEHNLLKNLLPLADVLIAPSVFPEAFGMVAIEAMACGVYPVLTHQTAFKEINDLIKTHMKTMIIHMDDVLLDDTISLKLSKNITSLFSLFDQLHKQNNYEKFQQNLRNLVLSTHSWPSIVERYVSVFEKKY
;
A
#
# COMPACT_ATOMS: atom_id res chain seq x y z
N MET A 1 9.74 -17.64 -23.11
CA MET A 1 8.35 -18.16 -22.95
C MET A 1 7.38 -17.15 -23.51
N ASN A 2 6.27 -17.65 -24.02
CA ASN A 2 5.12 -16.91 -24.46
C ASN A 2 3.99 -17.06 -23.43
N ILE A 3 3.64 -15.94 -22.78
CA ILE A 3 2.81 -15.94 -21.59
C ILE A 3 1.56 -15.10 -21.86
N LEU A 4 0.40 -15.73 -21.86
CA LEU A 4 -0.90 -15.07 -21.91
C LEU A 4 -1.31 -14.62 -20.51
N ILE A 5 -1.34 -13.33 -20.26
CA ILE A 5 -1.75 -12.72 -18.99
C ILE A 5 -3.17 -12.21 -19.16
N ALA A 6 -4.13 -12.87 -18.50
CA ALA A 6 -5.53 -12.49 -18.59
C ALA A 6 -6.03 -11.87 -17.30
N HIS A 7 -6.48 -10.63 -17.41
CA HIS A 7 -6.99 -9.85 -16.30
C HIS A 7 -8.45 -9.47 -16.47
N GLY A 8 -8.83 -9.00 -17.67
CA GLY A 8 -10.21 -8.62 -18.00
C GLY A 8 -10.62 -7.21 -17.56
N TYR A 9 -9.73 -6.47 -16.90
CA TYR A 9 -9.95 -5.10 -16.44
C TYR A 9 -8.79 -4.17 -16.85
N MET A 10 -8.66 -3.01 -16.20
CA MET A 10 -7.63 -2.01 -16.51
C MET A 10 -6.24 -2.43 -16.00
N LEU A 11 -5.19 -1.76 -16.45
CA LEU A 11 -3.80 -1.95 -16.00
C LEU A 11 -3.32 -0.79 -15.11
N SER A 12 -4.18 0.19 -14.88
CA SER A 12 -3.98 1.34 -13.99
C SER A 12 -5.03 1.40 -12.86
N GLY A 13 -4.79 2.23 -11.85
CA GLY A 13 -5.74 2.48 -10.76
C GLY A 13 -5.63 1.50 -9.58
N THR A 14 -6.49 0.48 -9.55
CA THR A 14 -6.64 -0.41 -8.38
C THR A 14 -5.41 -1.31 -8.14
N GLY A 15 -5.32 -1.90 -6.93
CA GLY A 15 -4.18 -2.73 -6.54
C GLY A 15 -3.94 -3.93 -7.47
N SER A 16 -4.99 -4.66 -7.87
CA SER A 16 -4.86 -5.80 -8.79
C SER A 16 -4.43 -5.36 -10.20
N ASN A 17 -4.90 -4.20 -10.66
CA ASN A 17 -4.53 -3.65 -11.97
C ASN A 17 -3.03 -3.34 -12.01
N LEU A 18 -2.53 -2.65 -10.98
CA LEU A 18 -1.11 -2.34 -10.84
C LEU A 18 -0.26 -3.61 -10.65
N TYR A 19 -0.77 -4.61 -9.92
CA TYR A 19 -0.07 -5.90 -9.77
C TYR A 19 0.13 -6.58 -11.13
N VAL A 20 -0.94 -6.73 -11.91
CA VAL A 20 -0.89 -7.35 -13.24
C VAL A 20 0.03 -6.58 -14.17
N SER A 21 -0.10 -5.25 -14.20
CA SER A 21 0.73 -4.37 -15.01
C SER A 21 2.22 -4.55 -14.70
N ASN A 22 2.59 -4.61 -13.42
CA ASN A 22 3.99 -4.79 -13.03
C ASN A 22 4.52 -6.21 -13.28
N VAL A 23 3.71 -7.25 -13.11
CA VAL A 23 4.11 -8.62 -13.49
C VAL A 23 4.33 -8.72 -15.00
N ALA A 24 3.43 -8.16 -15.80
CA ALA A 24 3.56 -8.13 -17.25
C ALA A 24 4.82 -7.36 -17.69
N ARG A 25 5.01 -6.15 -17.16
CA ARG A 25 6.22 -5.34 -17.37
C ARG A 25 7.50 -6.10 -17.03
N GLY A 26 7.51 -6.76 -15.86
CA GLY A 26 8.67 -7.51 -15.40
C GLY A 26 8.99 -8.74 -16.26
N LEU A 27 7.98 -9.43 -16.77
CA LEU A 27 8.15 -10.54 -17.71
C LEU A 27 8.74 -10.05 -19.05
N VAL A 28 8.24 -8.94 -19.57
CA VAL A 28 8.79 -8.28 -20.79
C VAL A 28 10.25 -7.87 -20.57
N LYS A 29 10.56 -7.23 -19.42
CA LYS A 29 11.93 -6.87 -19.01
C LYS A 29 12.86 -8.09 -18.82
N LYS A 30 12.34 -9.31 -18.74
CA LYS A 30 13.13 -10.55 -18.67
C LYS A 30 13.25 -11.27 -20.02
N GLY A 31 12.79 -10.66 -21.11
CA GLY A 31 12.86 -11.27 -22.44
C GLY A 31 11.72 -12.23 -22.77
N HIS A 32 10.64 -12.24 -21.98
CA HIS A 32 9.44 -13.03 -22.30
C HIS A 32 8.50 -12.24 -23.23
N THR A 33 7.69 -12.97 -23.99
CA THR A 33 6.57 -12.38 -24.74
C THR A 33 5.33 -12.42 -23.87
N ALA A 34 4.78 -11.26 -23.53
CA ALA A 34 3.56 -11.12 -22.72
C ALA A 34 2.38 -10.72 -23.63
N TYR A 35 1.38 -11.59 -23.73
CA TYR A 35 0.11 -11.34 -24.40
C TYR A 35 -0.88 -10.92 -23.32
N VAL A 36 -1.30 -9.67 -23.27
CA VAL A 36 -2.13 -9.12 -22.18
C VAL A 36 -3.57 -8.95 -22.65
N ILE A 37 -4.52 -9.64 -22.02
CA ILE A 37 -5.96 -9.46 -22.24
C ILE A 37 -6.54 -8.59 -21.13
N ALA A 38 -6.95 -7.37 -21.49
CA ALA A 38 -7.40 -6.34 -20.56
C ALA A 38 -8.32 -5.32 -21.26
N GLN A 39 -8.88 -4.38 -20.48
CA GLN A 39 -9.79 -3.33 -20.95
C GLN A 39 -9.21 -1.92 -20.82
N GLU A 40 -7.90 -1.78 -20.55
CA GLU A 40 -7.21 -0.49 -20.44
C GLU A 40 -7.56 0.42 -21.64
N PRO A 41 -8.09 1.64 -21.40
CA PRO A 41 -8.47 2.57 -22.47
C PRO A 41 -7.27 3.01 -23.31
N ASP A 42 -6.15 3.32 -22.65
CA ASP A 42 -4.94 3.90 -23.25
C ASP A 42 -3.71 2.95 -23.06
N PRO A 43 -3.73 1.73 -23.61
CA PRO A 43 -2.68 0.74 -23.40
C PRO A 43 -1.31 1.19 -23.94
N GLU A 44 -1.26 2.12 -24.89
CA GLU A 44 -0.03 2.72 -25.41
C GLU A 44 0.77 3.53 -24.37
N HIS A 45 0.13 3.95 -23.27
CA HIS A 45 0.83 4.59 -22.15
C HIS A 45 1.54 3.60 -21.23
N CYS A 46 1.30 2.30 -21.40
CA CYS A 46 2.03 1.26 -20.70
C CYS A 46 3.38 1.03 -21.39
N ASP A 47 4.47 1.42 -20.74
CA ASP A 47 5.86 1.34 -21.22
C ASP A 47 6.35 -0.04 -21.68
N PHE A 48 5.63 -1.11 -21.35
CA PHE A 48 5.94 -2.49 -21.76
C PHE A 48 5.06 -3.02 -22.89
N ILE A 49 4.03 -2.29 -23.31
CA ILE A 49 3.15 -2.64 -24.42
C ILE A 49 3.72 -2.07 -25.72
N HIS A 50 4.04 -2.96 -26.64
CA HIS A 50 4.65 -2.61 -27.93
C HIS A 50 3.62 -2.66 -29.05
N ASP A 51 2.71 -3.65 -29.04
CA ASP A 51 1.67 -3.79 -30.05
C ASP A 51 0.27 -3.77 -29.40
N VAL A 52 -0.67 -3.04 -30.01
CA VAL A 52 -2.06 -2.95 -29.53
C VAL A 52 -3.01 -3.51 -30.58
N TYR A 53 -3.80 -4.51 -30.17
CA TYR A 53 -4.79 -5.20 -30.98
C TYR A 53 -6.18 -5.03 -30.38
N LEU A 54 -7.11 -4.54 -31.19
CA LEU A 54 -8.52 -4.40 -30.80
C LEU A 54 -9.35 -5.44 -31.52
N PHE A 55 -10.16 -6.20 -30.78
CA PHE A 55 -11.09 -7.12 -31.39
C PHE A 55 -12.23 -6.38 -32.10
N ASN A 56 -12.70 -6.97 -33.20
CA ASN A 56 -13.96 -6.60 -33.82
C ASN A 56 -15.15 -7.01 -32.94
N GLU A 57 -16.37 -6.60 -33.32
CA GLU A 57 -17.58 -6.77 -32.51
C GLU A 57 -17.85 -8.25 -32.11
N ASP A 58 -17.62 -9.20 -33.02
CA ASP A 58 -17.86 -10.62 -32.73
C ASP A 58 -16.66 -11.35 -32.09
N ASN A 59 -15.57 -10.63 -31.82
CA ASN A 59 -14.29 -11.15 -31.31
C ASN A 59 -13.66 -12.27 -32.16
N SER A 60 -13.92 -12.31 -33.47
CA SER A 60 -13.35 -13.31 -34.39
C SER A 60 -12.04 -12.86 -35.05
N SER A 61 -11.73 -11.56 -35.03
CA SER A 61 -10.51 -11.01 -35.63
C SER A 61 -10.04 -9.76 -34.88
N VAL A 62 -8.79 -9.35 -35.11
CA VAL A 62 -8.20 -8.17 -34.48
C VAL A 62 -7.72 -7.16 -35.52
N ALA A 63 -7.87 -5.88 -35.19
CA ALA A 63 -7.25 -4.76 -35.89
C ALA A 63 -6.02 -4.29 -35.11
N HIS A 64 -4.87 -4.22 -35.78
CA HIS A 64 -3.65 -3.64 -35.22
C HIS A 64 -3.76 -2.10 -35.22
N LYS A 65 -3.65 -1.48 -34.04
CA LYS A 65 -3.86 -0.05 -33.84
C LYS A 65 -2.59 0.75 -33.57
N HIS A 66 -1.61 0.16 -32.91
CA HIS A 66 -0.42 0.85 -32.46
C HIS A 66 0.77 -0.09 -32.42
N HIS A 67 1.93 0.41 -32.84
CA HIS A 67 3.22 -0.25 -32.77
C HIS A 67 4.29 0.71 -32.24
N ALA A 68 4.84 0.44 -31.05
CA ALA A 68 5.88 1.22 -30.41
C ALA A 68 7.27 0.63 -30.68
N GLY A 69 7.77 0.78 -31.91
CA GLY A 69 9.16 0.41 -32.27
C GLY A 69 9.55 -1.04 -31.96
N GLN A 70 10.85 -1.35 -32.10
CA GLN A 70 11.33 -2.70 -31.78
C GLN A 70 11.59 -2.88 -30.29
N PRO A 71 11.13 -3.97 -29.67
CA PRO A 71 11.40 -4.26 -28.27
C PRO A 71 12.88 -4.49 -28.01
N ASN A 72 13.39 -4.00 -26.87
CA ASN A 72 14.80 -4.17 -26.51
C ASN A 72 15.15 -5.59 -26.03
N GLN A 73 14.22 -6.31 -25.40
CA GLN A 73 14.45 -7.68 -24.88
C GLN A 73 13.24 -8.60 -25.09
N GLY A 74 12.13 -8.34 -24.41
CA GLY A 74 10.86 -9.07 -24.56
C GLY A 74 9.80 -8.20 -25.22
N THR A 75 8.67 -8.79 -25.60
CA THR A 75 7.60 -8.09 -26.34
C THR A 75 6.31 -8.12 -25.54
N GLY A 76 5.64 -6.98 -25.43
CA GLY A 76 4.29 -6.88 -24.86
C GLY A 76 3.26 -6.64 -25.96
N LEU A 77 2.25 -7.50 -26.04
CA LEU A 77 1.15 -7.40 -26.99
C LEU A 77 -0.14 -7.26 -26.20
N PHE A 78 -0.87 -6.17 -26.40
CA PHE A 78 -2.13 -5.92 -25.73
C PHE A 78 -3.31 -6.29 -26.63
N PHE A 79 -4.30 -6.98 -26.05
CA PHE A 79 -5.53 -7.38 -26.72
C PHE A 79 -6.73 -6.88 -25.92
N ARG A 80 -7.60 -6.09 -26.57
CA ARG A 80 -8.87 -5.64 -25.98
C ARG A 80 -10.07 -6.37 -26.59
N PRO A 81 -10.68 -7.32 -25.87
CA PRO A 81 -11.95 -7.91 -26.27
C PRO A 81 -13.05 -6.86 -26.39
N HIS A 82 -13.94 -7.02 -27.37
CA HIS A 82 -15.14 -6.22 -27.50
C HIS A 82 -16.25 -6.78 -26.59
N LEU A 83 -16.64 -6.02 -25.55
CA LEU A 83 -17.63 -6.44 -24.54
C LEU A 83 -19.02 -5.78 -24.71
N HIS A 84 -19.24 -5.04 -25.80
CA HIS A 84 -20.50 -4.31 -26.06
C HIS A 84 -20.94 -3.39 -24.90
N GLY A 85 -19.98 -2.74 -24.24
CA GLY A 85 -20.27 -1.75 -23.20
C GLY A 85 -20.82 -2.33 -21.90
N PHE A 86 -20.69 -3.65 -21.64
CA PHE A 86 -21.04 -4.25 -20.37
C PHE A 86 -19.82 -4.88 -19.69
N LEU A 87 -19.55 -4.49 -18.43
CA LEU A 87 -18.42 -5.01 -17.65
C LEU A 87 -18.89 -5.44 -16.25
N PRO A 88 -18.98 -6.75 -15.96
CA PRO A 88 -19.23 -7.23 -14.62
C PRO A 88 -17.97 -7.05 -13.75
N VAL A 89 -18.15 -6.62 -12.49
CA VAL A 89 -17.07 -6.32 -11.55
C VAL A 89 -17.26 -7.03 -10.21
N TYR A 90 -16.23 -7.08 -9.38
CA TYR A 90 -16.33 -7.69 -8.03
C TYR A 90 -16.82 -6.72 -6.97
N VAL A 91 -16.45 -5.45 -7.12
CA VAL A 91 -16.83 -4.32 -6.27
C VAL A 91 -17.19 -3.18 -7.21
N TYR A 92 -18.32 -2.52 -6.97
CA TYR A 92 -18.76 -1.42 -7.81
C TYR A 92 -17.72 -0.29 -7.89
N ASP A 93 -17.41 0.13 -9.11
CA ASP A 93 -16.60 1.30 -9.42
C ASP A 93 -17.06 1.86 -10.77
N HIS A 94 -16.68 3.10 -11.08
CA HIS A 94 -17.01 3.73 -12.35
C HIS A 94 -15.93 3.47 -13.39
N TYR A 95 -16.32 2.89 -14.52
CA TYR A 95 -15.45 2.71 -15.69
C TYR A 95 -16.10 3.37 -16.89
N GLU A 96 -15.40 4.34 -17.48
CA GLU A 96 -15.88 5.07 -18.63
C GLU A 96 -16.20 4.12 -19.79
N GLY A 97 -17.33 4.35 -20.46
CA GLY A 97 -17.78 3.54 -21.59
C GLY A 97 -18.44 2.20 -21.22
N PHE A 98 -18.60 1.88 -19.93
CA PHE A 98 -19.22 0.63 -19.49
C PHE A 98 -20.46 0.84 -18.60
N VAL A 99 -21.45 -0.02 -18.83
CA VAL A 99 -22.50 -0.33 -17.86
C VAL A 99 -21.94 -1.37 -16.89
N ILE A 100 -21.91 -1.00 -15.61
CA ILE A 100 -21.29 -1.79 -14.54
C ILE A 100 -22.34 -2.47 -13.67
N LYS A 101 -22.11 -3.75 -13.39
CA LYS A 101 -22.82 -4.52 -12.36
C LYS A 101 -21.86 -5.38 -11.58
N GLU A 102 -22.09 -5.53 -10.28
CA GLU A 102 -21.36 -6.52 -9.51
C GLU A 102 -21.80 -7.93 -9.92
N PHE A 103 -20.88 -8.91 -9.96
CA PHE A 103 -21.21 -10.28 -10.37
C PHE A 103 -22.45 -10.88 -9.67
N PRO A 104 -22.65 -10.73 -8.35
CA PRO A 104 -23.87 -11.20 -7.68
C PRO A 104 -25.18 -10.57 -8.19
N GLN A 105 -25.11 -9.38 -8.79
CA GLN A 105 -26.24 -8.63 -9.34
C GLN A 105 -26.47 -8.92 -10.83
N CYS A 106 -25.56 -9.63 -11.49
CA CYS A 106 -25.72 -10.04 -12.87
C CYS A 106 -26.73 -11.19 -12.99
N SER A 107 -27.54 -11.14 -14.04
CA SER A 107 -28.33 -12.28 -14.50
C SER A 107 -27.43 -13.36 -15.11
N ASP A 108 -27.92 -14.60 -15.16
CA ASP A 108 -27.16 -15.71 -15.76
C ASP A 108 -26.84 -15.42 -17.24
N LYS A 109 -27.78 -14.83 -17.98
CA LYS A 109 -27.57 -14.42 -19.38
C LYS A 109 -26.46 -13.38 -19.54
N GLU A 110 -26.38 -12.39 -18.64
CA GLU A 110 -25.30 -11.38 -18.66
C GLU A 110 -23.94 -12.02 -18.38
N ILE A 111 -23.87 -12.95 -17.42
CA ILE A 111 -22.66 -13.70 -17.11
C ILE A 111 -22.23 -14.58 -18.31
N GLU A 112 -23.16 -15.32 -18.90
CA GLU A 112 -22.92 -16.17 -20.07
C GLU A 112 -22.45 -15.36 -21.28
N THR A 113 -23.06 -14.19 -21.52
CA THR A 113 -22.66 -13.28 -22.60
C THR A 113 -21.22 -12.78 -22.40
N TYR A 114 -20.89 -12.34 -21.18
CA TYR A 114 -19.52 -11.92 -20.83
C TYR A 114 -18.49 -13.05 -21.00
N ILE A 115 -18.84 -14.26 -20.56
CA ILE A 115 -18.01 -15.46 -20.74
C ILE A 115 -17.77 -15.72 -22.23
N GLU A 116 -18.82 -15.70 -23.06
CA GLU A 116 -18.71 -16.04 -24.48
C GLU A 116 -17.86 -15.03 -25.26
N HIS A 117 -18.02 -13.72 -25.02
CA HIS A 117 -17.19 -12.70 -25.67
C HIS A 117 -15.71 -12.89 -25.35
N ASN A 118 -15.37 -13.08 -24.07
CA ASN A 118 -13.98 -13.32 -23.67
C ASN A 118 -13.47 -14.67 -24.16
N ARG A 119 -14.29 -15.74 -24.15
CA ARG A 119 -13.91 -17.07 -24.65
C ARG A 119 -13.53 -17.02 -26.12
N LYS A 120 -14.27 -16.28 -26.96
CA LYS A 120 -13.92 -16.08 -28.38
C LYS A 120 -12.58 -15.37 -28.54
N ALA A 121 -12.35 -14.29 -27.81
CA ALA A 121 -11.07 -13.57 -27.84
C ALA A 121 -9.90 -14.44 -27.39
N PHE A 122 -10.07 -15.19 -26.29
CA PHE A 122 -9.10 -16.18 -25.81
C PHE A 122 -8.82 -17.25 -26.87
N ALA A 123 -9.85 -17.85 -27.45
CA ALA A 123 -9.70 -18.88 -28.47
C ALA A 123 -8.96 -18.36 -29.71
N TYR A 124 -9.25 -17.13 -30.13
CA TYR A 124 -8.51 -16.46 -31.21
C TYR A 124 -7.02 -16.37 -30.88
N ILE A 125 -6.67 -15.85 -29.70
CA ILE A 125 -5.26 -15.69 -29.31
C ILE A 125 -4.56 -17.05 -29.24
N MET A 126 -5.19 -18.03 -28.57
CA MET A 126 -4.66 -19.38 -28.44
C MET A 126 -4.42 -20.07 -29.79
N ASN A 127 -5.19 -19.73 -30.83
CA ASN A 127 -5.08 -20.33 -32.17
C ASN A 127 -4.09 -19.61 -33.09
N ASN A 128 -3.85 -18.32 -32.88
CA ASN A 128 -3.02 -17.52 -33.79
C ASN A 128 -1.64 -17.20 -33.21
N TYR A 129 -1.43 -17.37 -31.90
CA TYR A 129 -0.17 -17.06 -31.23
C TYR A 129 0.37 -18.29 -30.49
N PRO A 130 1.71 -18.44 -30.42
CA PRO A 130 2.31 -19.52 -29.65
C PRO A 130 2.15 -19.20 -28.16
N ILE A 131 1.35 -19.95 -27.40
CA ILE A 131 1.15 -19.72 -25.95
C ILE A 131 1.66 -20.93 -25.16
N ASP A 132 2.70 -20.70 -24.35
CA ASP A 132 3.31 -21.71 -23.48
C ASP A 132 2.59 -21.77 -22.11
N VAL A 133 2.22 -20.59 -21.59
CA VAL A 133 1.66 -20.38 -20.26
C VAL A 133 0.47 -19.43 -20.33
N ILE A 134 -0.60 -19.72 -19.61
CA ILE A 134 -1.69 -18.79 -19.29
C ILE A 134 -1.60 -18.45 -17.81
N LEU A 135 -1.45 -17.17 -17.50
CA LEU A 135 -1.58 -16.61 -16.17
C LEU A 135 -2.91 -15.84 -16.08
N THR A 136 -3.89 -16.39 -15.39
CA THR A 136 -5.16 -15.71 -15.13
C THR A 136 -5.14 -15.03 -13.78
N ASN A 137 -5.95 -13.98 -13.63
CA ASN A 137 -6.07 -13.21 -12.40
C ASN A 137 -7.48 -13.32 -11.83
N HIS A 138 -7.57 -13.18 -10.51
CA HIS A 138 -8.76 -13.34 -9.68
C HIS A 138 -9.26 -14.79 -9.59
N THR A 139 -10.23 -15.04 -8.70
CA THR A 139 -10.84 -16.37 -8.51
C THR A 139 -11.78 -16.76 -9.65
N ILE A 140 -12.42 -15.77 -10.26
CA ILE A 140 -13.29 -15.81 -11.44
C ILE A 140 -12.98 -14.52 -12.22
N MET A 141 -13.40 -14.29 -13.45
CA MET A 141 -13.94 -15.25 -14.41
C MET A 141 -12.87 -15.71 -15.40
N MET A 142 -11.75 -14.99 -15.52
CA MET A 142 -10.65 -15.32 -16.43
C MET A 142 -10.12 -16.75 -16.23
N PRO A 143 -9.95 -17.28 -15.00
CA PRO A 143 -9.56 -18.68 -14.81
C PRO A 143 -10.53 -19.70 -15.43
N TYR A 144 -11.84 -19.45 -15.30
CA TYR A 144 -12.86 -20.29 -15.91
C TYR A 144 -12.84 -20.19 -17.43
N ILE A 145 -12.72 -18.97 -17.98
CA ILE A 145 -12.65 -18.78 -19.43
C ILE A 145 -11.42 -19.47 -20.02
N ALA A 146 -10.27 -19.39 -19.32
CA ALA A 146 -9.07 -20.11 -19.71
C ALA A 146 -9.30 -21.62 -19.73
N SER A 147 -9.97 -22.19 -18.72
CA SER A 147 -10.24 -23.64 -18.65
C SER A 147 -11.04 -24.16 -19.84
N LEU A 148 -11.82 -23.31 -20.52
CA LEU A 148 -12.60 -23.68 -21.71
C LEU A 148 -11.78 -23.74 -23.00
N VAL A 149 -10.57 -23.16 -23.04
CA VAL A 149 -9.76 -23.02 -24.26
C VAL A 149 -8.35 -23.62 -24.15
N LEU A 150 -8.03 -24.28 -23.03
CA LEU A 150 -6.71 -24.85 -22.80
C LEU A 150 -6.33 -25.88 -23.86
N LYS A 151 -5.08 -25.78 -24.34
CA LYS A 151 -4.45 -26.78 -25.21
C LYS A 151 -3.61 -27.71 -24.35
N ARG A 152 -3.46 -28.98 -24.78
CA ARG A 152 -2.75 -30.05 -24.02
C ARG A 152 -1.32 -29.69 -23.58
N LYS A 153 -0.63 -28.80 -24.31
CA LYS A 153 0.76 -28.39 -24.00
C LYS A 153 0.86 -27.08 -23.20
N THR A 154 -0.25 -26.35 -23.03
CA THR A 154 -0.25 -25.04 -22.37
C THR A 154 -0.47 -25.22 -20.88
N LYS A 155 0.37 -24.58 -20.06
CA LYS A 155 0.21 -24.57 -18.60
C LYS A 155 -0.72 -23.43 -18.16
N HIS A 156 -1.50 -23.63 -17.11
CA HIS A 156 -2.41 -22.64 -16.54
C HIS A 156 -2.07 -22.36 -15.08
N PHE A 157 -1.94 -21.09 -14.75
CA PHE A 157 -1.74 -20.62 -13.38
C PHE A 157 -2.72 -19.50 -13.05
N ILE A 158 -3.06 -19.38 -11.77
CA ILE A 158 -4.02 -18.39 -11.27
C ILE A 158 -3.35 -17.54 -10.21
N THR A 159 -3.40 -16.22 -10.34
CA THR A 159 -3.13 -15.29 -9.23
C THR A 159 -4.47 -14.84 -8.64
N VAL A 160 -4.75 -15.26 -7.41
CA VAL A 160 -5.97 -14.89 -6.69
C VAL A 160 -5.74 -13.57 -5.96
N HIS A 161 -6.54 -12.57 -6.34
CA HIS A 161 -6.72 -11.33 -5.60
C HIS A 161 -7.96 -11.46 -4.70
N GLY A 162 -7.92 -10.91 -3.48
CA GLY A 162 -8.99 -11.12 -2.47
C GLY A 162 -10.37 -10.59 -2.87
N SER A 163 -10.47 -9.64 -3.80
CA SER A 163 -11.74 -8.98 -4.14
C SER A 163 -12.79 -9.92 -4.74
N ALA A 164 -12.41 -10.74 -5.73
CA ALA A 164 -13.34 -11.66 -6.39
C ALA A 164 -13.87 -12.73 -5.44
N LEU A 165 -13.00 -13.26 -4.58
CA LEU A 165 -13.36 -14.27 -3.60
C LEU A 165 -14.37 -13.73 -2.58
N ASN A 166 -14.03 -12.61 -1.93
CA ASN A 166 -14.78 -12.10 -0.78
C ASN A 166 -16.04 -11.30 -1.14
N PHE A 167 -16.04 -10.58 -2.27
CA PHE A 167 -17.18 -9.74 -2.67
C PHE A 167 -18.09 -10.40 -3.70
N SER A 168 -17.67 -11.50 -4.34
CA SER A 168 -18.50 -12.20 -5.33
C SER A 168 -18.70 -13.67 -4.99
N VAL A 169 -17.65 -14.49 -5.04
CA VAL A 169 -17.79 -15.96 -4.97
C VAL A 169 -18.37 -16.44 -3.63
N LYS A 170 -17.94 -15.87 -2.50
CA LYS A 170 -18.51 -16.18 -1.16
C LYS A 170 -19.96 -15.70 -1.00
N ARG A 171 -20.41 -14.73 -1.81
CA ARG A 171 -21.74 -14.10 -1.70
C ARG A 171 -22.79 -14.71 -2.63
N ASP A 172 -22.38 -15.35 -3.72
CA ASP A 172 -23.29 -15.94 -4.70
C ASP A 172 -22.85 -17.37 -5.08
N LYS A 173 -23.64 -18.35 -4.63
CA LYS A 173 -23.39 -19.77 -4.89
C LYS A 173 -23.38 -20.12 -6.38
N ARG A 174 -24.05 -19.35 -7.25
CA ARG A 174 -24.02 -19.55 -8.71
C ARG A 174 -22.61 -19.45 -9.28
N LEU A 175 -21.73 -18.67 -8.61
CA LEU A 175 -20.38 -18.40 -9.07
C LEU A 175 -19.37 -19.49 -8.66
N LEU A 176 -19.71 -20.35 -7.71
CA LEU A 176 -18.82 -21.40 -7.19
C LEU A 176 -18.37 -22.36 -8.29
N LYS A 177 -19.25 -22.74 -9.21
CA LYS A 177 -18.93 -23.64 -10.33
C LYS A 177 -17.82 -23.09 -11.23
N TYR A 178 -17.77 -21.78 -11.42
CA TYR A 178 -16.75 -21.12 -12.25
C TYR A 178 -15.41 -21.09 -11.53
N ALA A 179 -15.41 -20.76 -10.23
CA ALA A 179 -14.21 -20.80 -9.40
C ALA A 179 -13.61 -22.21 -9.37
N PHE A 180 -14.44 -23.24 -9.14
CA PHE A 180 -14.01 -24.63 -9.08
C PHE A 180 -13.36 -25.08 -10.40
N ALA A 181 -14.04 -24.87 -11.54
CA ALA A 181 -13.51 -25.24 -12.85
C ALA A 181 -12.20 -24.50 -13.19
N GLY A 182 -12.09 -23.22 -12.80
CA GLY A 182 -10.85 -22.47 -12.88
C GLY A 182 -9.73 -23.16 -12.10
N PHE A 183 -9.94 -23.38 -10.80
CA PHE A 183 -8.95 -24.03 -9.93
C PHE A 183 -8.58 -25.43 -10.38
N GLU A 184 -9.54 -26.25 -10.81
CA GLU A 184 -9.32 -27.61 -11.29
C GLU A 184 -8.33 -27.62 -12.47
N SER A 185 -8.50 -26.70 -13.42
CA SER A 185 -7.66 -26.61 -14.61
C SER A 185 -6.25 -26.08 -14.39
N ALA A 186 -5.97 -25.41 -13.26
CA ALA A 186 -4.69 -24.76 -12.99
C ALA A 186 -3.65 -25.72 -12.39
N GLN A 187 -2.41 -25.64 -12.83
CA GLN A 187 -1.26 -26.35 -12.26
C GLN A 187 -0.70 -25.65 -11.02
N GLY A 188 -0.96 -24.35 -10.84
CA GLY A 188 -0.55 -23.62 -9.65
C GLY A 188 -1.45 -22.42 -9.36
N ILE A 189 -1.62 -22.13 -8.08
CA ILE A 189 -2.41 -21.02 -7.55
C ILE A 189 -1.47 -20.14 -6.72
N MET A 190 -1.45 -18.85 -7.00
CA MET A 190 -0.65 -17.86 -6.31
C MET A 190 -1.56 -16.89 -5.56
N VAL A 191 -1.15 -16.52 -4.36
CA VAL A 191 -1.77 -15.47 -3.55
C VAL A 191 -0.71 -14.46 -3.14
N ASP A 192 -1.14 -13.22 -2.96
CA ASP A 192 -0.27 -12.05 -2.76
C ASP A 192 0.16 -11.81 -1.30
N SER A 193 -0.37 -12.57 -0.36
CA SER A 193 -0.12 -12.41 1.07
C SER A 193 -0.48 -13.67 1.85
N LYS A 194 0.06 -13.80 3.07
CA LYS A 194 -0.37 -14.84 4.02
C LYS A 194 -1.84 -14.72 4.39
N HIS A 195 -2.34 -13.49 4.52
CA HIS A 195 -3.75 -13.25 4.79
C HIS A 195 -4.65 -13.79 3.66
N ALA A 196 -4.34 -13.47 2.39
CA ALA A 196 -5.06 -14.01 1.25
C ALA A 196 -4.94 -15.55 1.16
N TYR A 197 -3.80 -16.12 1.53
CA TYR A 197 -3.63 -17.57 1.65
C TYR A 197 -4.60 -18.17 2.66
N ASP A 198 -4.69 -17.59 3.86
CA ASP A 198 -5.55 -18.09 4.93
C ASP A 198 -7.04 -17.96 4.58
N GLU A 199 -7.44 -16.85 3.94
CA GLU A 199 -8.81 -16.68 3.44
C GLU A 199 -9.17 -17.69 2.33
N LEU A 200 -8.23 -17.98 1.43
CA LEU A 200 -8.42 -18.97 0.37
C LEU A 200 -8.45 -20.40 0.95
N LYS A 201 -7.62 -20.67 1.96
CA LYS A 201 -7.61 -21.93 2.69
C LYS A 201 -8.94 -22.20 3.37
N GLU A 202 -9.44 -21.24 4.14
CA GLU A 202 -10.76 -21.33 4.78
C GLU A 202 -11.85 -21.59 3.73
N PHE A 203 -11.81 -20.85 2.61
CA PHE A 203 -12.75 -21.06 1.51
C PHE A 203 -12.68 -22.48 0.94
N PHE A 204 -11.49 -23.05 0.74
CA PHE A 204 -11.33 -24.41 0.26
C PHE A 204 -11.85 -25.46 1.26
N GLU A 205 -11.57 -25.27 2.54
CA GLU A 205 -12.04 -26.17 3.61
C GLU A 205 -13.57 -26.18 3.70
N VAL A 206 -14.19 -25.00 3.73
CA VAL A 206 -15.65 -24.85 3.81
C VAL A 206 -16.37 -25.48 2.60
N ASN A 207 -15.74 -25.49 1.44
CA ASN A 207 -16.32 -26.05 0.21
C ASN A 207 -15.88 -27.50 -0.08
N GLY A 208 -15.07 -28.13 0.79
CA GLY A 208 -14.62 -29.52 0.62
C GLY A 208 -13.63 -29.71 -0.54
N ILE A 209 -12.84 -28.68 -0.88
CA ILE A 209 -11.93 -28.66 -2.03
C ILE A 209 -10.48 -28.37 -1.63
N SER A 210 -10.10 -28.78 -0.40
CA SER A 210 -8.78 -28.54 0.19
C SER A 210 -7.62 -29.14 -0.61
N ALA A 211 -7.86 -30.10 -1.51
CA ALA A 211 -6.84 -30.64 -2.41
C ALA A 211 -6.15 -29.57 -3.28
N PHE A 212 -6.79 -28.41 -3.51
CA PHE A 212 -6.17 -27.30 -4.23
C PHE A 212 -5.11 -26.55 -3.42
N LEU A 213 -5.02 -26.77 -2.10
CA LEU A 213 -3.96 -26.20 -1.27
C LEU A 213 -2.57 -26.73 -1.66
N ASP A 214 -2.47 -27.97 -2.12
CA ASP A 214 -1.20 -28.61 -2.50
C ASP A 214 -0.49 -27.89 -3.64
N LYS A 215 -1.25 -27.15 -4.46
CA LYS A 215 -0.75 -26.32 -5.55
C LYS A 215 -0.83 -24.81 -5.29
N THR A 216 -1.12 -24.41 -4.05
CA THR A 216 -1.22 -23.00 -3.65
C THR A 216 0.08 -22.53 -3.00
N GLN A 217 0.58 -21.36 -3.39
CA GLN A 217 1.79 -20.76 -2.82
C GLN A 217 1.67 -19.23 -2.72
N ILE A 218 2.43 -18.63 -1.81
CA ILE A 218 2.46 -17.18 -1.63
C ILE A 218 3.54 -16.56 -2.53
N ILE A 219 3.15 -15.63 -3.39
CA ILE A 219 4.06 -14.74 -4.13
C ILE A 219 3.65 -13.29 -3.83
N PRO A 220 4.39 -12.59 -2.94
CA PRO A 220 3.97 -11.28 -2.47
C PRO A 220 4.00 -10.22 -3.57
N ALA A 221 3.37 -9.07 -3.30
CA ALA A 221 3.48 -7.90 -4.16
C ALA A 221 4.91 -7.34 -4.16
N GLY A 222 5.31 -6.75 -5.29
CA GLY A 222 6.60 -6.08 -5.45
C GLY A 222 6.51 -4.58 -5.20
N VAL A 223 7.65 -3.95 -4.95
CA VAL A 223 7.83 -2.49 -4.97
C VAL A 223 8.65 -2.06 -6.18
N ASP A 224 8.39 -0.83 -6.64
CA ASP A 224 9.19 -0.20 -7.68
C ASP A 224 10.51 0.30 -7.09
N THR A 225 11.55 -0.52 -7.23
CA THR A 225 12.89 -0.22 -6.73
C THR A 225 13.68 0.76 -7.60
N ASP A 226 13.17 1.11 -8.78
CA ASP A 226 13.72 2.19 -9.62
C ASP A 226 13.19 3.54 -9.12
N LEU A 227 11.93 3.57 -8.66
CA LEU A 227 11.31 4.72 -8.03
C LEU A 227 11.84 4.97 -6.61
N PHE A 228 11.88 3.92 -5.78
CA PHE A 228 12.34 4.01 -4.39
C PHE A 228 13.78 3.55 -4.27
N THR A 229 14.67 4.50 -4.07
CA THR A 229 16.13 4.31 -3.99
C THR A 229 16.69 4.97 -2.74
N ILE A 230 17.85 4.50 -2.28
CA ILE A 230 18.64 5.24 -1.28
C ILE A 230 18.93 6.63 -1.86
N ALA A 231 19.03 7.65 -1.01
CA ALA A 231 19.31 9.03 -1.44
C ALA A 231 20.45 9.06 -2.49
N GLN A 232 20.13 9.52 -3.70
CA GLN A 232 21.03 9.46 -4.87
C GLN A 232 21.92 10.70 -4.99
N THR A 233 21.50 11.80 -4.38
CA THR A 233 22.15 13.11 -4.45
C THR A 233 22.14 13.71 -3.05
N ASP A 234 22.78 14.87 -2.89
CA ASP A 234 22.64 15.58 -1.64
C ASP A 234 21.18 15.96 -1.37
N LYS A 235 20.89 16.14 -0.09
CA LYS A 235 19.56 16.40 0.44
C LYS A 235 18.92 17.68 -0.12
N HIS A 236 19.70 18.73 -0.34
CA HIS A 236 19.17 19.98 -0.88
C HIS A 236 18.70 19.81 -2.32
N GLU A 237 19.43 19.04 -3.13
CA GLU A 237 18.97 18.68 -4.46
C GLU A 237 17.67 17.86 -4.44
N MET A 238 17.58 16.85 -3.56
CA MET A 238 16.37 16.03 -3.41
C MET A 238 15.16 16.87 -3.01
N LEU A 239 15.32 17.78 -2.04
CA LEU A 239 14.27 18.72 -1.64
C LEU A 239 13.85 19.64 -2.79
N ASN A 240 14.80 20.12 -3.61
CA ASN A 240 14.48 20.95 -4.77
C ASN A 240 13.71 20.18 -5.85
N ARG A 241 14.08 18.91 -6.11
CA ARG A 241 13.30 18.02 -7.00
C ARG A 241 11.88 17.83 -6.48
N PHE A 242 11.70 17.63 -5.17
CA PHE A 242 10.38 17.54 -4.56
C PHE A 242 9.58 18.84 -4.71
N LYS A 243 10.16 19.99 -4.33
CA LYS A 243 9.53 21.33 -4.46
C LYS A 243 9.05 21.59 -5.88
N ASN A 244 9.88 21.27 -6.87
CA ASN A 244 9.53 21.42 -8.28
C ASN A 244 8.38 20.50 -8.69
N GLY A 245 8.41 19.23 -8.27
CA GLY A 245 7.36 18.25 -8.61
C GLY A 245 6.00 18.53 -7.97
N ILE A 246 5.97 19.22 -6.81
CA ILE A 246 4.73 19.51 -6.08
C ILE A 246 4.18 20.91 -6.30
N ARG A 247 4.94 21.84 -6.90
CA ARG A 247 4.59 23.27 -7.04
C ARG A 247 3.22 23.51 -7.66
N GLU A 248 2.92 22.86 -8.78
CA GLU A 248 1.64 23.04 -9.47
C GLU A 248 0.45 22.58 -8.61
N ARG A 249 0.63 21.50 -7.85
CA ARG A 249 -0.39 20.95 -6.95
C ARG A 249 -0.67 21.86 -5.78
N VAL A 250 0.40 22.42 -5.19
CA VAL A 250 0.29 23.42 -4.13
C VAL A 250 -0.47 24.66 -4.61
N GLN A 251 -0.19 25.16 -5.81
CA GLN A 251 -0.90 26.31 -6.40
C GLN A 251 -2.39 26.06 -6.60
N LYS A 252 -2.77 24.82 -6.94
CA LYS A 252 -4.17 24.40 -7.13
C LYS A 252 -4.81 23.83 -5.86
N SER A 253 -4.09 23.85 -4.74
CA SER A 253 -4.48 23.10 -3.56
C SER A 253 -5.64 23.76 -2.81
N LYS A 254 -6.67 22.96 -2.52
CA LYS A 254 -7.72 23.28 -1.55
C LYS A 254 -7.42 22.74 -0.14
N GLY A 255 -6.19 22.28 0.07
CA GLY A 255 -5.68 21.78 1.34
C GLY A 255 -5.49 22.91 2.35
N ARG A 256 -4.87 22.60 3.48
CA ARG A 256 -4.81 23.53 4.59
C ARG A 256 -3.88 24.71 4.30
N SER A 257 -4.33 25.92 4.62
CA SER A 257 -3.54 27.15 4.48
C SER A 257 -2.56 27.35 5.64
N LYS A 258 -1.54 28.18 5.42
CA LYS A 258 -0.57 28.59 6.46
C LYS A 258 -1.25 29.17 7.71
N GLN A 259 -2.28 29.99 7.49
CA GLN A 259 -3.03 30.62 8.57
C GLN A 259 -3.78 29.57 9.38
N LEU A 260 -4.41 28.59 8.72
CA LEU A 260 -5.15 27.54 9.43
C LEU A 260 -4.19 26.61 10.18
N ASN A 261 -3.05 26.24 9.58
CA ASN A 261 -1.99 25.49 10.26
C ASN A 261 -1.50 26.18 11.53
N SER A 262 -1.23 27.49 11.46
CA SER A 262 -0.79 28.26 12.61
C SER A 262 -1.88 28.39 13.69
N ALA A 263 -3.15 28.47 13.28
CA ALA A 263 -4.27 28.66 14.20
C ALA A 263 -4.46 27.44 15.12
N VAL A 264 -4.36 26.20 14.62
CA VAL A 264 -4.70 24.98 15.37
C VAL A 264 -3.97 24.87 16.71
N PHE A 265 -2.68 25.19 16.76
CA PHE A 265 -1.88 25.09 17.99
C PHE A 265 -1.93 26.37 18.85
N SER A 266 -2.31 27.50 18.26
CA SER A 266 -2.47 28.77 18.99
C SER A 266 -3.74 28.82 19.85
N ILE A 267 -4.74 28.02 19.49
CA ILE A 267 -6.04 27.94 20.20
C ILE A 267 -5.86 27.21 21.52
N GLY A 268 -6.30 27.83 22.61
CA GLY A 268 -6.47 27.18 23.90
C GLY A 268 -7.88 26.58 23.98
N TYR A 269 -7.96 25.36 24.52
CA TYR A 269 -9.24 24.75 24.86
C TYR A 269 -9.47 24.90 26.35
N ASP A 270 -10.62 25.43 26.76
CA ASP A 270 -11.02 25.51 28.17
C ASP A 270 -11.90 24.31 28.56
N THR A 271 -12.70 23.82 27.62
CA THR A 271 -13.65 22.71 27.77
C THR A 271 -13.59 21.73 26.59
N VAL A 272 -14.16 20.54 26.73
CA VAL A 272 -14.36 19.60 25.60
C VAL A 272 -15.25 20.20 24.51
N HIS A 273 -16.22 21.05 24.87
CA HIS A 273 -17.06 21.73 23.88
C HIS A 273 -16.26 22.68 22.96
N ASP A 274 -15.22 23.33 23.49
CA ASP A 274 -14.33 24.17 22.67
C ASP A 274 -13.56 23.33 21.64
N ILE A 275 -13.14 22.12 22.03
CA ILE A 275 -12.49 21.16 21.14
C ILE A 275 -13.45 20.78 20.00
N GLU A 276 -14.67 20.37 20.32
CA GLU A 276 -15.70 19.98 19.35
C GLU A 276 -15.98 21.07 18.34
N LYS A 277 -16.28 22.28 18.83
CA LYS A 277 -16.54 23.42 17.97
C LYS A 277 -15.36 23.75 17.07
N ASN A 278 -14.14 23.67 17.60
CA ASN A 278 -12.94 24.03 16.84
C ASN A 278 -12.59 23.00 15.76
N ILE A 279 -12.66 21.71 16.08
CA ILE A 279 -12.42 20.63 15.11
C ILE A 279 -13.44 20.73 13.96
N GLU A 280 -14.71 20.96 14.29
CA GLU A 280 -15.78 21.14 13.29
C GLU A 280 -15.52 22.37 12.39
N ASP A 281 -15.15 23.52 12.97
CA ASP A 281 -14.79 24.73 12.19
C ASP A 281 -13.63 24.46 11.24
N ILE A 282 -12.55 23.84 11.73
CA ILE A 282 -11.36 23.56 10.92
C ILE A 282 -11.69 22.62 9.76
N LYS A 283 -12.40 21.51 10.02
CA LYS A 283 -12.78 20.53 9.00
C LYS A 283 -13.57 21.14 7.84
N ASN A 284 -14.41 22.13 8.13
CA ASN A 284 -15.26 22.79 7.14
C ASN A 284 -14.52 23.84 6.29
N ARG A 285 -13.25 24.14 6.58
CA ARG A 285 -12.49 25.23 5.94
C ARG A 285 -11.46 24.78 4.91
N TYR A 286 -11.27 23.48 4.72
CA TYR A 286 -10.34 22.94 3.72
C TYR A 286 -10.73 21.53 3.27
N ASP A 287 -10.18 21.07 2.15
CA ASP A 287 -10.33 19.69 1.68
C ASP A 287 -9.08 18.89 2.04
N TYR A 288 -9.23 17.93 2.95
CA TYR A 288 -8.12 17.10 3.41
C TYR A 288 -7.52 16.23 2.30
N GLN A 289 -8.20 16.03 1.17
CA GLN A 289 -7.69 15.25 0.04
C GLN A 289 -6.62 15.97 -0.77
N TYR A 290 -6.20 17.17 -0.37
CA TYR A 290 -5.17 17.95 -1.02
C TYR A 290 -3.93 18.10 -0.12
N VAL A 291 -2.81 18.47 -0.74
CA VAL A 291 -1.56 18.82 -0.06
C VAL A 291 -1.72 20.14 0.71
N ASP A 292 -1.01 20.32 1.82
CA ASP A 292 -0.99 21.62 2.49
C ASP A 292 -0.38 22.72 1.60
N GLN A 293 -0.97 23.92 1.64
CA GLN A 293 -0.60 25.03 0.77
C GLN A 293 0.78 25.62 1.11
N ASP A 294 1.24 25.45 2.34
CA ASP A 294 2.48 26.00 2.87
C ASP A 294 3.63 24.97 2.92
N ILE A 295 3.43 23.76 2.38
CA ILE A 295 4.41 22.68 2.48
C ILE A 295 5.79 23.12 1.97
N ILE A 296 5.86 23.80 0.82
CA ILE A 296 7.12 24.25 0.20
C ILE A 296 7.90 25.19 1.12
N GLU A 297 7.21 26.05 1.86
CA GLU A 297 7.82 27.01 2.79
C GLU A 297 8.44 26.32 4.01
N ARG A 298 7.87 25.18 4.43
CA ARG A 298 8.30 24.46 5.64
C ARG A 298 9.45 23.48 5.40
N LEU A 299 9.60 22.95 4.18
CA LEU A 299 10.52 21.85 3.88
C LEU A 299 11.96 22.05 4.37
N ASP A 300 12.58 23.20 4.09
CA ASP A 300 13.99 23.45 4.47
C ASP A 300 14.17 23.51 5.99
N THR A 301 13.15 23.98 6.70
CA THR A 301 13.15 24.01 8.17
C THR A 301 12.94 22.61 8.74
N VAL A 302 11.97 21.87 8.21
CA VAL A 302 11.65 20.52 8.68
C VAL A 302 12.82 19.57 8.44
N PHE A 303 13.34 19.53 7.21
CA PHE A 303 14.47 18.71 6.83
C PHE A 303 15.78 19.49 6.98
N SER A 304 16.01 20.15 8.12
CA SER A 304 17.35 20.70 8.42
C SER A 304 18.35 19.57 8.72
N ASP A 305 19.65 19.79 8.55
CA ASP A 305 20.68 18.74 8.73
C ASP A 305 20.83 18.27 10.18
N ASN A 306 20.38 19.09 11.12
CA ASN A 306 20.45 18.78 12.54
C ASN A 306 19.20 18.02 13.03
N HIS A 307 18.19 17.79 12.19
CA HIS A 307 16.98 17.10 12.60
C HIS A 307 17.04 15.60 12.31
N ARG A 308 16.51 14.82 13.25
CA ARG A 308 16.13 13.42 13.02
C ARG A 308 14.70 13.35 12.52
N ILE A 309 14.44 12.63 11.44
CA ILE A 309 13.14 12.57 10.80
C ILE A 309 12.49 11.21 11.03
N VAL A 310 11.39 11.21 11.80
CA VAL A 310 10.49 10.06 11.95
C VAL A 310 9.28 10.31 11.05
N VAL A 311 9.12 9.54 9.99
CA VAL A 311 8.06 9.72 9.01
C VAL A 311 6.93 8.69 9.17
N PHE A 312 5.69 9.16 9.13
CA PHE A 312 4.50 8.33 8.96
C PHE A 312 3.93 8.61 7.57
N ILE A 313 3.65 7.57 6.79
CA ILE A 313 3.03 7.69 5.47
C ILE A 313 1.80 6.78 5.42
N GLY A 314 0.62 7.37 5.18
CA GLY A 314 -0.62 6.62 5.07
C GLY A 314 -1.87 7.47 5.29
N LYS A 315 -3.05 6.88 5.08
CA LYS A 315 -4.31 7.55 5.39
C LYS A 315 -4.38 7.84 6.90
N TYR A 316 -4.85 9.03 7.27
CA TYR A 316 -5.07 9.42 8.66
C TYR A 316 -6.39 8.83 9.16
N LEU A 317 -6.36 7.53 9.40
CA LEU A 317 -7.43 6.76 10.03
C LEU A 317 -7.00 6.34 11.42
N TRP A 318 -7.96 6.20 12.34
CA TRP A 318 -7.68 5.67 13.68
C TRP A 318 -7.04 4.27 13.64
N THR A 319 -7.37 3.48 12.62
CA THR A 319 -6.79 2.14 12.39
C THR A 319 -5.28 2.16 12.15
N LYS A 320 -4.70 3.31 11.77
CA LYS A 320 -3.26 3.48 11.55
C LYS A 320 -2.47 3.85 12.80
N GLY A 321 -3.14 4.03 13.95
CA GLY A 321 -2.48 4.17 15.25
C GLY A 321 -1.69 5.46 15.45
N ILE A 322 -2.01 6.55 14.74
CA ILE A 322 -1.30 7.84 14.84
C ILE A 322 -1.21 8.35 16.29
N TYR A 323 -2.24 8.10 17.12
CA TYR A 323 -2.23 8.44 18.54
C TYR A 323 -1.11 7.74 19.32
N HIS A 324 -0.68 6.52 18.94
CA HIS A 324 0.45 5.88 19.57
C HIS A 324 1.77 6.58 19.28
N ILE A 325 1.92 7.19 18.09
CA ILE A 325 3.08 8.03 17.73
C ILE A 325 3.10 9.27 18.64
N ILE A 326 1.95 9.93 18.79
CA ILE A 326 1.82 11.13 19.64
C ILE A 326 2.18 10.80 21.10
N LEU A 327 1.70 9.68 21.63
CA LEU A 327 2.02 9.24 23.00
C LEU A 327 3.48 8.76 23.16
N ALA A 328 4.13 8.30 22.08
CA ALA A 328 5.54 7.89 22.09
C ALA A 328 6.51 9.08 22.00
N ALA A 329 6.11 10.15 21.30
CA ALA A 329 6.96 11.29 20.96
C ALA A 329 7.64 11.98 22.16
N PRO A 330 6.97 12.23 23.31
CA PRO A 330 7.62 12.84 24.47
C PRO A 330 8.84 12.04 24.96
N PHE A 331 8.76 10.71 24.92
CA PHE A 331 9.85 9.85 25.36
C PHE A 331 11.01 9.82 24.36
N ILE A 332 10.73 9.94 23.06
CA ILE A 332 11.78 10.07 22.03
C ILE A 332 12.50 11.42 22.18
N LEU A 333 11.71 12.50 22.28
CA LEU A 333 12.20 13.88 22.41
C LEU A 333 12.98 14.14 23.70
N GLN A 334 12.76 13.33 24.74
CA GLN A 334 13.56 13.37 25.96
C GLN A 334 15.04 13.03 25.71
N HIS A 335 15.32 12.17 24.73
CA HIS A 335 16.66 11.74 24.36
C HIS A 335 17.19 12.45 23.11
N TYR A 336 16.32 12.74 22.15
CA TYR A 336 16.63 13.33 20.84
C TYR A 336 15.71 14.54 20.57
N PRO A 337 15.91 15.68 21.25
CA PRO A 337 15.01 16.84 21.19
C PRO A 337 14.90 17.48 19.81
N GLU A 338 15.84 17.23 18.90
CA GLU A 338 15.87 17.68 17.51
C GLU A 338 14.96 16.88 16.56
N THR A 339 14.35 15.79 17.04
CA THR A 339 13.48 14.93 16.25
C THR A 339 12.25 15.69 15.72
N ARG A 340 11.90 15.46 14.44
CA ARG A 340 10.67 15.89 13.78
C ARG A 340 9.83 14.69 13.38
N PHE A 341 8.54 14.75 13.68
CA PHE A 341 7.55 13.75 13.29
C PHE A 341 6.80 14.26 12.06
N VAL A 342 7.06 13.66 10.90
CA VAL A 342 6.48 14.09 9.62
C VAL A 342 5.36 13.13 9.22
N PHE A 343 4.15 13.64 9.08
CA PHE A 343 2.97 12.89 8.68
C PHE A 343 2.61 13.25 7.24
N ILE A 344 2.61 12.25 6.37
CA ILE A 344 2.26 12.38 4.96
C ILE A 344 1.01 11.55 4.67
N GLY A 345 -0.03 12.20 4.17
CA GLY A 345 -1.30 11.55 3.90
C GLY A 345 -2.49 12.43 4.24
N PHE A 346 -3.66 11.81 4.34
CA PHE A 346 -4.92 12.52 4.57
C PHE A 346 -5.95 11.62 5.22
N GLY A 347 -6.92 12.22 5.90
CA GLY A 347 -8.04 11.51 6.50
C GLY A 347 -8.63 12.23 7.70
N PRO A 348 -9.76 11.72 8.22
CA PRO A 348 -10.55 12.37 9.25
C PRO A 348 -9.86 12.44 10.63
N PHE A 349 -8.75 11.72 10.81
CA PHE A 349 -8.03 11.69 12.08
C PHE A 349 -7.06 12.85 12.28
N ARG A 350 -6.80 13.69 11.27
CA ARG A 350 -5.82 14.79 11.38
C ARG A 350 -6.12 15.74 12.54
N GLU A 351 -7.33 16.28 12.60
CA GLU A 351 -7.70 17.27 13.62
C GLU A 351 -7.70 16.65 15.02
N ILE A 352 -8.07 15.37 15.14
CA ILE A 352 -8.03 14.64 16.40
C ILE A 352 -6.58 14.47 16.88
N ALA A 353 -5.67 14.13 15.96
CA ALA A 353 -4.24 14.05 16.24
C ALA A 353 -3.66 15.39 16.70
N GLU A 354 -4.00 16.47 15.99
CA GLU A 354 -3.55 17.83 16.33
C GLU A 354 -4.14 18.33 17.66
N MET A 355 -5.40 17.97 17.96
CA MET A 355 -6.01 18.24 19.26
C MET A 355 -5.26 17.51 20.39
N LEU A 356 -4.92 16.24 20.22
CA LEU A 356 -4.12 15.48 21.20
C LEU A 356 -2.77 16.16 21.43
N ILE A 357 -2.10 16.56 20.35
CA ILE A 357 -0.83 17.30 20.43
C ILE A 357 -1.01 18.64 21.18
N ASN A 358 -2.08 19.40 20.91
CA ASN A 358 -2.37 20.66 21.58
C ASN A 358 -2.63 20.46 23.08
N CYS A 359 -3.50 19.51 23.46
CA CYS A 359 -3.76 19.19 24.86
C CYS A 359 -2.49 18.77 25.61
N LEU A 360 -1.63 17.94 25.00
CA LEU A 360 -0.34 17.57 25.59
C LEU A 360 0.63 18.75 25.69
N THR A 361 0.69 19.61 24.67
CA THR A 361 1.52 20.83 24.67
C THR A 361 1.13 21.75 25.81
N ARG A 362 -0.18 21.93 26.03
CA ARG A 362 -0.74 22.80 27.07
C ARG A 362 -0.95 22.11 28.41
N LYS A 363 -0.59 20.83 28.51
CA LYS A 363 -0.77 20.00 29.72
C LYS A 363 -2.23 19.94 30.20
N ARG A 364 -3.19 20.02 29.26
CA ARG A 364 -4.64 19.84 29.48
C ARG A 364 -5.01 18.36 29.52
N PHE A 365 -4.41 17.65 30.47
CA PHE A 365 -4.68 16.23 30.70
C PHE A 365 -6.12 15.98 31.16
N ASP A 366 -6.68 16.94 31.89
CA ASP A 366 -8.07 16.97 32.32
C ASP A 366 -9.04 16.86 31.13
N LEU A 367 -8.78 17.54 30.02
CA LEU A 367 -9.61 17.43 28.82
C LEU A 367 -9.49 16.07 28.13
N ILE A 368 -8.31 15.46 28.15
CA ILE A 368 -8.12 14.10 27.62
C ILE A 368 -8.89 13.09 28.48
N ASP A 369 -8.80 13.22 29.82
CA ASP A 369 -9.56 12.39 30.75
C ASP A 369 -11.07 12.57 30.60
N GLU A 370 -11.55 13.79 30.37
CA GLU A 370 -12.96 14.07 30.09
C GLU A 370 -13.41 13.36 28.80
N LEU A 371 -12.69 13.54 27.68
CA LEU A 371 -12.99 12.88 26.39
C LEU A 371 -13.06 11.34 26.52
N ILE A 372 -12.16 10.74 27.30
CA ILE A 372 -12.16 9.31 27.60
C ILE A 372 -13.42 8.94 28.40
N SER A 373 -13.68 9.65 29.50
CA SER A 373 -14.77 9.35 30.43
C SER A 373 -16.15 9.48 29.79
N THR A 374 -16.32 10.44 28.88
CA THR A 374 -17.56 10.67 28.14
C THR A 374 -17.66 9.85 26.87
N LYS A 375 -16.66 8.99 26.58
CA LYS A 375 -16.55 8.23 25.32
C LYS A 375 -16.78 9.10 24.08
N ASN A 376 -16.16 10.27 24.08
CA ASN A 376 -16.38 11.26 23.04
C ASN A 376 -16.08 10.66 21.64
N PRO A 377 -16.91 10.93 20.62
CA PRO A 377 -16.73 10.37 19.27
C PRO A 377 -15.35 10.61 18.65
N PHE A 378 -14.60 11.63 19.10
CA PHE A 378 -13.25 11.87 18.63
C PHE A 378 -12.21 10.86 19.12
N LEU A 379 -12.47 10.15 20.22
CA LEU A 379 -11.61 9.08 20.71
C LEU A 379 -12.20 7.68 20.54
N CYS A 380 -13.35 7.58 19.84
CA CYS A 380 -14.09 6.35 19.68
C CYS A 380 -14.18 5.86 18.23
N TYR A 381 -14.30 4.55 18.08
CA TYR A 381 -14.72 3.84 16.87
C TYR A 381 -15.94 2.96 17.21
N GLU A 382 -16.67 2.49 16.19
CA GLU A 382 -17.75 1.48 16.27
C GLU A 382 -18.47 1.33 17.63
N ASN A 383 -19.66 1.91 17.76
CA ASN A 383 -20.49 1.80 18.98
C ASN A 383 -19.77 2.33 20.24
N GLU A 384 -19.16 3.52 20.16
CA GLU A 384 -18.55 4.22 21.30
C GLU A 384 -17.40 3.45 21.99
N LYS A 385 -16.70 2.58 21.27
CA LYS A 385 -15.49 1.94 21.77
C LYS A 385 -14.31 2.88 21.62
N LEU A 386 -13.57 3.15 22.69
CA LEU A 386 -12.33 3.94 22.60
C LEU A 386 -11.33 3.27 21.66
N PHE A 387 -10.51 4.06 20.96
CA PHE A 387 -9.51 3.52 20.04
C PHE A 387 -8.63 2.45 20.72
N PRO A 388 -8.29 1.37 20.01
CA PRO A 388 -7.58 0.25 20.61
C PRO A 388 -6.33 0.68 21.38
N MET A 389 -6.23 0.27 22.64
CA MET A 389 -5.10 0.55 23.52
C MET A 389 -4.85 2.04 23.81
N PHE A 390 -5.73 2.97 23.43
CA PHE A 390 -5.50 4.40 23.69
C PHE A 390 -5.55 4.70 25.19
N GLU A 391 -6.65 4.36 25.87
CA GLU A 391 -6.84 4.64 27.29
C GLU A 391 -5.84 3.86 28.15
N GLU A 392 -5.66 2.57 27.88
CA GLU A 392 -4.78 1.70 28.66
C GLU A 392 -3.34 2.20 28.61
N ASN A 393 -2.84 2.55 27.43
CA ASN A 393 -1.50 3.09 27.23
C ASN A 393 -1.35 4.48 27.88
N TYR A 394 -2.32 5.38 27.65
CA TYR A 394 -2.33 6.72 28.25
C TYR A 394 -2.28 6.65 29.78
N ARG A 395 -3.17 5.86 30.40
CA ARG A 395 -3.25 5.72 31.86
C ARG A 395 -2.03 5.03 32.44
N LYS A 396 -1.57 3.93 31.84
CA LYS A 396 -0.39 3.18 32.31
C LYS A 396 0.87 4.05 32.34
N HIS A 397 0.98 4.99 31.41
CA HIS A 397 2.18 5.82 31.26
C HIS A 397 1.98 7.27 31.68
N PHE A 398 0.83 7.62 32.24
CA PHE A 398 0.43 8.98 32.59
C PHE A 398 1.48 9.73 33.42
N ASN A 399 1.92 9.16 34.54
CA ASN A 399 2.89 9.81 35.43
C ASN A 399 4.23 10.11 34.72
N ARG A 400 4.67 9.18 33.86
CA ARG A 400 5.90 9.34 33.09
C ARG A 400 5.72 10.40 32.00
N LEU A 401 4.62 10.32 31.26
CA LEU A 401 4.24 11.28 30.22
C LEU A 401 4.18 12.70 30.78
N HIS A 402 3.45 12.90 31.88
CA HIS A 402 3.31 14.17 32.58
C HIS A 402 4.68 14.73 33.00
N LYS A 403 5.52 13.91 33.64
CA LYS A 403 6.87 14.32 34.06
C LYS A 403 7.75 14.71 32.86
N THR A 404 7.74 13.91 31.80
CA THR A 404 8.55 14.16 30.60
C THR A 404 8.13 15.47 29.93
N LEU A 405 6.84 15.70 29.73
CA LEU A 405 6.31 16.94 29.16
C LEU A 405 6.54 18.15 30.07
N ALA A 406 6.50 17.98 31.39
CA ALA A 406 6.82 19.06 32.33
C ALA A 406 8.28 19.53 32.20
N SER A 407 9.21 18.61 31.91
CA SER A 407 10.64 18.90 31.72
C SER A 407 11.03 19.28 30.30
N PHE A 408 10.13 19.16 29.33
CA PHE A 408 10.44 19.41 27.92
C PHE A 408 10.73 20.89 27.68
N LYS A 409 11.88 21.18 27.06
CA LYS A 409 12.30 22.55 26.72
C LYS A 409 12.01 22.81 25.25
N GLY A 410 11.15 23.79 24.98
CA GLY A 410 10.75 24.19 23.64
C GLY A 410 9.27 23.93 23.39
N ASP A 411 8.85 24.14 22.14
CA ASP A 411 7.48 23.93 21.71
C ASP A 411 7.27 22.49 21.23
N PHE A 412 6.44 21.74 21.96
CA PHE A 412 6.12 20.34 21.66
C PHE A 412 5.31 20.22 20.36
N ALA A 413 4.36 21.13 20.13
CA ALA A 413 3.51 21.11 18.95
C ALA A 413 4.34 21.28 17.66
N ASN A 414 5.34 22.17 17.70
CA ASN A 414 6.24 22.39 16.55
C ASN A 414 7.09 21.15 16.19
N LYS A 415 7.08 20.06 16.96
CA LYS A 415 7.77 18.81 16.60
C LYS A 415 6.98 17.97 15.60
N PHE A 416 5.72 18.30 15.33
CA PHE A 416 4.82 17.53 14.47
C PHE A 416 4.50 18.31 13.19
N GLU A 417 4.70 17.68 12.05
CA GLU A 417 4.52 18.29 10.74
C GLU A 417 3.53 17.48 9.91
N PHE A 418 2.38 18.07 9.59
CA PHE A 418 1.41 17.48 8.68
C PHE A 418 1.55 18.11 7.29
N PHE A 419 1.71 17.30 6.26
CA PHE A 419 1.93 17.75 4.88
C PHE A 419 0.71 17.60 3.97
N GLY A 420 -0.33 16.89 4.42
CA GLY A 420 -1.48 16.56 3.57
C GLY A 420 -1.13 15.48 2.54
N LYS A 421 -2.01 15.32 1.54
CA LYS A 421 -1.87 14.27 0.52
C LYS A 421 -0.70 14.58 -0.41
N ILE A 422 0.27 13.67 -0.47
CA ILE A 422 1.36 13.67 -1.45
C ILE A 422 1.21 12.45 -2.35
N GLU A 423 1.37 12.64 -3.66
CA GLU A 423 1.34 11.55 -4.62
C GLU A 423 2.53 10.62 -4.46
N HIS A 424 2.27 9.33 -4.65
CA HIS A 424 3.22 8.25 -4.42
C HIS A 424 4.55 8.42 -5.17
N ASN A 425 4.51 8.88 -6.43
CA ASN A 425 5.69 9.12 -7.25
C ASN A 425 6.58 10.29 -6.77
N LEU A 426 6.05 11.20 -5.95
CA LEU A 426 6.81 12.30 -5.35
C LEU A 426 7.52 11.87 -4.06
N LEU A 427 7.06 10.80 -3.40
CA LEU A 427 7.67 10.27 -2.18
C LEU A 427 9.12 9.84 -2.37
N LYS A 428 9.53 9.47 -3.58
CA LYS A 428 10.94 9.16 -3.91
C LYS A 428 11.94 10.26 -3.53
N ASN A 429 11.49 11.51 -3.41
CA ASN A 429 12.35 12.63 -3.05
C ASN A 429 12.30 12.98 -1.55
N LEU A 430 11.33 12.43 -0.79
CA LEU A 430 11.19 12.71 0.66
C LEU A 430 11.50 11.49 1.52
N LEU A 431 11.01 10.31 1.14
CA LEU A 431 11.18 9.10 1.91
C LEU A 431 12.65 8.76 2.15
N PRO A 432 13.58 8.89 1.17
CA PRO A 432 15.01 8.66 1.43
C PRO A 432 15.67 9.67 2.37
N LEU A 433 15.00 10.78 2.70
CA LEU A 433 15.49 11.79 3.64
C LEU A 433 15.05 11.51 5.08
N ALA A 434 14.26 10.46 5.31
CA ALA A 434 13.84 10.06 6.64
C ALA A 434 14.89 9.15 7.32
N ASP A 435 15.01 9.23 8.65
CA ASP A 435 15.81 8.28 9.42
C ASP A 435 15.03 7.00 9.71
N VAL A 436 13.74 7.15 10.03
CA VAL A 436 12.84 6.05 10.43
C VAL A 436 11.47 6.25 9.80
N LEU A 437 10.90 5.18 9.23
CA LEU A 437 9.46 5.09 8.98
C LEU A 437 8.80 4.49 10.23
N ILE A 438 7.72 5.11 10.74
CA ILE A 438 6.89 4.54 11.80
C ILE A 438 5.50 4.20 11.27
N ALA A 439 5.03 2.97 11.50
CA ALA A 439 3.68 2.54 11.15
C ALA A 439 3.08 1.65 12.25
N PRO A 440 2.40 2.26 13.25
CA PRO A 440 1.90 1.55 14.41
C PRO A 440 0.43 1.14 14.23
N SER A 441 0.08 0.62 13.06
CA SER A 441 -1.30 0.24 12.73
C SER A 441 -1.87 -0.71 13.77
N VAL A 442 -3.10 -0.45 14.20
CA VAL A 442 -3.85 -1.25 15.18
C VAL A 442 -4.85 -2.20 14.52
N PHE A 443 -4.97 -2.12 13.20
CA PHE A 443 -5.78 -3.02 12.39
C PHE A 443 -4.88 -3.80 11.43
N PRO A 444 -5.27 -5.03 11.03
CA PRO A 444 -4.54 -5.84 10.05
C PRO A 444 -4.08 -5.07 8.81
N GLU A 445 -2.79 -5.21 8.47
CA GLU A 445 -2.21 -4.68 7.24
C GLU A 445 -2.04 -5.82 6.23
N ALA A 446 -2.64 -5.65 5.04
CA ALA A 446 -2.63 -6.70 4.01
C ALA A 446 -1.24 -6.92 3.38
N PHE A 447 -0.50 -5.83 3.11
CA PHE A 447 0.76 -5.88 2.35
C PHE A 447 1.94 -5.20 3.04
N GLY A 448 1.69 -4.13 3.80
CA GLY A 448 2.77 -3.32 4.37
C GLY A 448 3.69 -2.66 3.35
N MET A 449 3.21 -2.34 2.14
CA MET A 449 4.01 -1.76 1.04
C MET A 449 4.89 -0.58 1.48
N VAL A 450 4.33 0.35 2.25
CA VAL A 450 5.05 1.54 2.74
C VAL A 450 6.32 1.17 3.51
N ALA A 451 6.30 0.07 4.25
CA ALA A 451 7.46 -0.41 4.98
C ALA A 451 8.53 -0.95 4.03
N ILE A 452 8.13 -1.69 3.01
CA ILE A 452 9.04 -2.22 1.98
C ILE A 452 9.63 -1.08 1.14
N GLU A 453 8.84 -0.06 0.82
CA GLU A 453 9.29 1.16 0.12
C GLU A 453 10.32 1.93 0.96
N ALA A 454 10.08 2.09 2.26
CA ALA A 454 11.05 2.69 3.18
C ALA A 454 12.36 1.88 3.19
N MET A 455 12.25 0.55 3.29
CA MET A 455 13.42 -0.33 3.23
C MET A 455 14.19 -0.21 1.91
N ALA A 456 13.49 -0.07 0.77
CA ALA A 456 14.10 0.14 -0.54
C ALA A 456 14.92 1.45 -0.60
N CYS A 457 14.46 2.46 0.14
CA CYS A 457 15.14 3.74 0.35
C CYS A 457 16.25 3.70 1.41
N GLY A 458 16.52 2.55 2.03
CA GLY A 458 17.47 2.43 3.14
C GLY A 458 16.96 2.96 4.48
N VAL A 459 15.66 3.22 4.60
CA VAL A 459 15.01 3.73 5.82
C VAL A 459 14.42 2.58 6.62
N TYR A 460 14.78 2.48 7.90
CA TYR A 460 14.32 1.39 8.75
C TYR A 460 12.84 1.57 9.14
N PRO A 461 11.98 0.56 8.93
CA PRO A 461 10.59 0.63 9.36
C PRO A 461 10.41 0.12 10.79
N VAL A 462 9.82 0.93 11.67
CA VAL A 462 9.34 0.54 13.00
C VAL A 462 7.84 0.27 12.91
N LEU A 463 7.47 -1.00 13.03
CA LEU A 463 6.13 -1.51 12.72
C LEU A 463 5.50 -2.22 13.91
N THR A 464 4.17 -2.18 14.01
CA THR A 464 3.45 -3.12 14.88
C THR A 464 3.66 -4.56 14.42
N HIS A 465 3.86 -5.48 15.36
CA HIS A 465 4.18 -6.87 15.07
C HIS A 465 2.91 -7.69 14.82
N GLN A 466 2.25 -7.44 13.69
CA GLN A 466 1.05 -8.17 13.27
C GLN A 466 0.96 -8.28 11.73
N THR A 467 0.28 -9.32 11.24
CA THR A 467 -0.05 -9.48 9.79
C THR A 467 1.15 -9.27 8.87
N ALA A 468 1.04 -8.52 7.75
CA ALA A 468 2.16 -8.30 6.84
C ALA A 468 3.36 -7.59 7.52
N PHE A 469 3.12 -6.73 8.50
CA PHE A 469 4.20 -6.08 9.25
C PHE A 469 5.01 -7.06 10.11
N LYS A 470 4.39 -8.13 10.63
CA LYS A 470 5.11 -9.22 11.30
C LYS A 470 6.09 -9.90 10.35
N GLU A 471 5.66 -10.22 9.13
CA GLU A 471 6.51 -10.86 8.12
C GLU A 471 7.73 -9.99 7.78
N ILE A 472 7.52 -8.68 7.64
CA ILE A 472 8.60 -7.71 7.38
C ILE A 472 9.54 -7.61 8.59
N ASN A 473 9.01 -7.50 9.81
CA ASN A 473 9.82 -7.49 11.05
C ASN A 473 10.69 -8.75 11.17
N ASP A 474 10.11 -9.93 10.96
CA ASP A 474 10.81 -11.21 11.03
C ASP A 474 11.88 -11.33 9.95
N LEU A 475 11.57 -10.84 8.74
CA LEU A 475 12.52 -10.80 7.64
C LEU A 475 13.76 -9.96 8.00
N ILE A 476 13.55 -8.75 8.52
CA ILE A 476 14.63 -7.86 8.96
C ILE A 476 15.43 -8.49 10.10
N LYS A 477 14.75 -9.00 11.13
CA LYS A 477 15.40 -9.66 12.29
C LYS A 477 16.27 -10.84 11.88
N THR A 478 15.81 -11.61 10.90
CA THR A 478 16.55 -12.79 10.39
C THR A 478 17.79 -12.36 9.62
N HIS A 479 17.67 -11.40 8.70
CA HIS A 479 18.73 -11.06 7.75
C HIS A 479 19.69 -9.98 8.23
N MET A 480 19.29 -9.15 9.20
CA MET A 480 20.08 -8.03 9.72
C MET A 480 20.56 -8.24 11.16
N LYS A 481 20.44 -9.46 11.72
CA LYS A 481 20.76 -9.78 13.12
C LYS A 481 22.12 -9.29 13.61
N THR A 482 23.13 -9.24 12.75
CA THR A 482 24.50 -8.80 13.09
C THR A 482 24.71 -7.29 12.99
N MET A 483 23.75 -6.57 12.40
CA MET A 483 23.84 -5.12 12.12
C MET A 483 22.88 -4.29 12.96
N ILE A 484 21.77 -4.89 13.41
CA ILE A 484 20.81 -4.23 14.30
C ILE A 484 20.99 -4.72 15.72
N ILE A 485 20.86 -3.79 16.67
CA ILE A 485 20.64 -4.15 18.06
C ILE A 485 19.26 -4.79 18.22
N HIS A 486 19.06 -5.50 19.33
CA HIS A 486 17.78 -6.14 19.61
C HIS A 486 16.65 -5.10 19.66
N MET A 487 15.68 -5.24 18.76
CA MET A 487 14.45 -4.44 18.73
C MET A 487 13.30 -5.24 19.32
N ASP A 488 12.55 -4.60 20.22
CA ASP A 488 11.38 -5.22 20.84
C ASP A 488 10.27 -5.44 19.81
N ASP A 489 9.50 -6.50 19.96
CA ASP A 489 8.25 -6.66 19.23
C ASP A 489 7.21 -5.68 19.75
N VAL A 490 6.79 -4.76 18.86
CA VAL A 490 5.76 -3.76 19.14
C VAL A 490 4.39 -4.44 19.03
N LEU A 491 3.95 -5.06 20.12
CA LEU A 491 2.65 -5.71 20.22
C LEU A 491 1.53 -4.67 20.44
N LEU A 492 0.30 -5.04 20.10
CA LEU A 492 -0.90 -4.27 20.44
C LEU A 492 -1.28 -4.50 21.90
N ASP A 493 -0.49 -3.89 22.79
CA ASP A 493 -0.69 -3.90 24.24
C ASP A 493 -0.56 -2.48 24.81
N ASP A 494 -0.81 -2.35 26.10
CA ASP A 494 -0.73 -1.10 26.85
C ASP A 494 0.69 -0.50 26.92
N THR A 495 1.73 -1.17 26.38
CA THR A 495 3.12 -0.68 26.31
C THR A 495 3.56 -0.23 24.91
N ILE A 496 2.68 -0.31 23.91
CA ILE A 496 2.99 -0.02 22.50
C ILE A 496 3.75 1.30 22.30
N SER A 497 3.32 2.42 22.90
CA SER A 497 4.01 3.71 22.75
C SER A 497 5.41 3.72 23.37
N LEU A 498 5.62 3.02 24.50
CA LEU A 498 6.95 2.89 25.09
C LEU A 498 7.86 2.04 24.21
N LYS A 499 7.37 0.91 23.67
CA LYS A 499 8.15 0.06 22.77
C LYS A 499 8.52 0.79 21.47
N LEU A 500 7.59 1.56 20.90
CA LEU A 500 7.88 2.44 19.76
C LEU A 500 8.99 3.44 20.10
N SER A 501 8.88 4.13 21.24
CA SER A 501 9.90 5.09 21.66
C SER A 501 11.26 4.45 21.91
N LYS A 502 11.31 3.27 22.54
CA LYS A 502 12.52 2.53 22.83
C LYS A 502 13.19 2.05 21.54
N ASN A 503 12.44 1.50 20.59
CA ASN A 503 13.00 1.05 19.32
C ASN A 503 13.56 2.23 18.50
N ILE A 504 12.86 3.38 18.44
CA ILE A 504 13.34 4.57 17.72
C ILE A 504 14.61 5.13 18.38
N THR A 505 14.62 5.33 19.69
CA THR A 505 15.79 5.86 20.41
C THR A 505 17.00 4.92 20.30
N SER A 506 16.76 3.61 20.28
CA SER A 506 17.76 2.58 20.05
C SER A 506 18.33 2.65 18.61
N LEU A 507 17.46 2.85 17.61
CA LEU A 507 17.88 3.04 16.21
C LEU A 507 18.72 4.31 16.04
N PHE A 508 18.33 5.44 16.61
CA PHE A 508 19.13 6.66 16.53
C PHE A 508 20.51 6.49 17.16
N SER A 509 20.61 5.81 18.30
CA SER A 509 21.90 5.49 18.92
C SER A 509 22.76 4.60 18.02
N LEU A 510 22.16 3.60 17.39
CA LEU A 510 22.82 2.76 16.40
C LEU A 510 23.30 3.59 15.20
N PHE A 511 22.48 4.49 14.68
CA PHE A 511 22.84 5.33 13.54
C PHE A 511 24.02 6.24 13.88
N ASP A 512 24.02 6.87 15.06
CA ASP A 512 25.17 7.66 15.55
C ASP A 512 26.46 6.83 15.58
N GLN A 513 26.38 5.58 16.04
CA GLN A 513 27.54 4.66 16.05
C GLN A 513 28.00 4.31 14.64
N LEU A 514 27.06 3.97 13.75
CA LEU A 514 27.36 3.60 12.36
C LEU A 514 27.95 4.77 11.58
N HIS A 515 27.48 6.01 11.79
CA HIS A 515 28.08 7.20 11.19
C HIS A 515 29.52 7.40 11.66
N LYS A 516 29.80 7.27 12.97
CA LYS A 516 31.17 7.34 13.51
C LYS A 516 32.10 6.28 12.93
N GLN A 517 31.55 5.13 12.54
CA GLN A 517 32.29 4.00 11.94
C GLN A 517 32.30 4.03 10.40
N ASN A 518 31.73 5.04 9.75
CA ASN A 518 31.54 5.10 8.29
C ASN A 518 30.82 3.86 7.72
N ASN A 519 29.86 3.30 8.47
CA ASN A 519 29.19 2.04 8.15
C ASN A 519 27.67 2.21 7.93
N TYR A 520 27.17 3.45 7.98
CA TYR A 520 25.75 3.75 7.81
C TYR A 520 25.25 3.45 6.38
N GLU A 521 26.00 3.82 5.35
CA GLU A 521 25.66 3.50 3.96
C GLU A 521 25.55 1.99 3.73
N LYS A 522 26.44 1.20 4.35
CA LYS A 522 26.38 -0.26 4.30
C LYS A 522 25.09 -0.78 4.93
N PHE A 523 24.66 -0.22 6.05
CA PHE A 523 23.38 -0.56 6.68
C PHE A 523 22.21 -0.29 5.73
N GLN A 524 22.16 0.91 5.12
CA GLN A 524 21.13 1.26 4.14
C GLN A 524 21.13 0.31 2.95
N GLN A 525 22.31 -0.01 2.41
CA GLN A 525 22.46 -0.91 1.27
C GLN A 525 22.00 -2.34 1.61
N ASN A 526 22.25 -2.84 2.82
CA ASN A 526 21.77 -4.16 3.22
C ASN A 526 20.25 -4.21 3.33
N LEU A 527 19.63 -3.15 3.86
CA LEU A 527 18.18 -3.04 3.90
C LEU A 527 17.58 -3.02 2.48
N ARG A 528 18.19 -2.25 1.57
CA ARG A 528 17.80 -2.23 0.15
C ARG A 528 18.01 -3.59 -0.53
N ASN A 529 19.14 -4.25 -0.31
CA ASN A 529 19.45 -5.57 -0.89
C ASN A 529 18.44 -6.64 -0.44
N LEU A 530 17.98 -6.56 0.80
CA LEU A 530 16.90 -7.41 1.29
C LEU A 530 15.62 -7.20 0.46
N VAL A 531 15.23 -5.95 0.19
CA VAL A 531 14.08 -5.67 -0.68
C VAL A 531 14.32 -6.15 -2.11
N LEU A 532 15.49 -5.86 -2.69
CA LEU A 532 15.83 -6.28 -4.05
C LEU A 532 15.68 -7.79 -4.24
N SER A 533 16.11 -8.58 -3.25
CA SER A 533 16.04 -10.05 -3.30
C SER A 533 14.67 -10.64 -2.94
N THR A 534 13.80 -9.91 -2.22
CA THR A 534 12.58 -10.50 -1.66
C THR A 534 11.26 -9.88 -2.13
N HIS A 535 11.26 -8.57 -2.42
CA HIS A 535 10.05 -7.79 -2.68
C HIS A 535 10.21 -6.78 -3.83
N SER A 536 11.25 -6.89 -4.66
CA SER A 536 11.32 -6.11 -5.91
C SER A 536 10.48 -6.77 -7.00
N TRP A 537 9.88 -5.99 -7.90
CA TRP A 537 9.18 -6.57 -9.06
C TRP A 537 10.04 -7.57 -9.85
N PRO A 538 11.34 -7.32 -10.12
CA PRO A 538 12.22 -8.33 -10.70
C PRO A 538 12.26 -9.66 -9.93
N SER A 539 12.44 -9.63 -8.60
CA SER A 539 12.45 -10.84 -7.75
C SER A 539 11.08 -11.53 -7.73
N ILE A 540 9.98 -10.77 -7.67
CA ILE A 540 8.63 -11.33 -7.75
C ILE A 540 8.42 -12.06 -9.07
N VAL A 541 8.83 -11.47 -10.19
CA VAL A 541 8.73 -12.09 -11.51
C VAL A 541 9.60 -13.35 -11.61
N GLU A 542 10.77 -13.40 -10.98
CA GLU A 542 11.58 -14.63 -10.89
C GLU A 542 10.82 -15.78 -10.23
N ARG A 543 10.06 -15.50 -9.17
CA ARG A 543 9.23 -16.51 -8.52
C ARG A 543 8.15 -17.03 -9.46
N TYR A 544 7.49 -16.14 -10.21
CA TYR A 544 6.52 -16.55 -11.25
C TYR A 544 7.18 -17.45 -12.31
N VAL A 545 8.33 -17.03 -12.86
CA VAL A 545 9.05 -17.81 -13.88
C VAL A 545 9.45 -19.18 -13.34
N SER A 546 10.01 -19.25 -12.13
CA SER A 546 10.37 -20.51 -11.48
C SER A 546 9.18 -21.47 -11.34
N VAL A 547 8.00 -20.93 -11.01
CA VAL A 547 6.76 -21.69 -10.92
C VAL A 547 6.31 -22.20 -12.29
N PHE A 548 6.41 -21.37 -13.32
CA PHE A 548 6.06 -21.76 -14.69
C PHE A 548 6.97 -22.89 -15.23
N GLU A 549 8.22 -22.93 -14.80
CA GLU A 549 9.21 -23.91 -15.23
C GLU A 549 9.10 -25.26 -14.50
N LYS A 550 8.43 -25.32 -13.34
CA LYS A 550 8.17 -26.60 -12.63
C LYS A 550 7.53 -27.63 -13.57
N LYS A 551 7.97 -28.89 -13.43
CA LYS A 551 7.35 -30.05 -14.08
C LYS A 551 6.17 -30.48 -13.21
N TYR A 552 4.98 -30.50 -13.81
CA TYR A 552 3.71 -30.87 -13.18
C TYR A 552 3.18 -32.15 -13.80
#